data_AF-A0A937FA61-F1
#
_entry.id   AF-A0A937FA61-F1
#
_cell.length_a   1.000
_cell.length_b   1.000
_cell.length_c   1.000
_cell.angle_alpha   90.00
_cell.angle_beta   90.00
_cell.angle_gamma   90.00
#
_symmetry.space_group_name_H-M   'P 1'
#
loop_
_entity.id
_entity.type
_entity.pdbx_description
1 polymer ?
#
loop_
_entity_poly.entity_id
_entity_poly.type
_entity_poly.pdbx_seq_one_letter_code
_entity_poly.pdbx_strand_id
1 'polypeptide(L)'
;MKKYIFFICVMLWLVNVRSQAQEKLIFGDTGTTNTDPTYRPRDKDYKQKRLVSIVKTDTKGLLLGNKCMRDVTTAMGFEYIAQPKGQPGHLNEFARFWHNFGSKVTIFFKNGPFWKFKLKKKRKECRQQMGDFTG
;
A
#
# COMPACT_ATOMS: atom_id res chain seq x y z
N MET A 1 -16.01 -6.83 -41.83
CA MET A 1 -16.14 -8.03 -40.97
C MET A 1 -15.19 -8.04 -39.78
N LYS A 2 -13.86 -7.88 -39.95
CA LYS A 2 -12.89 -7.90 -38.82
C LYS A 2 -13.14 -6.92 -37.66
N LYS A 3 -13.72 -5.74 -37.92
CA LYS A 3 -14.01 -4.72 -36.89
C LYS A 3 -15.14 -5.13 -35.90
N TYR A 4 -16.12 -5.90 -36.37
CA TYR A 4 -17.24 -6.36 -35.53
C TYR A 4 -16.85 -7.54 -34.64
N ILE A 5 -15.93 -8.40 -35.11
CA ILE A 5 -15.38 -9.52 -34.34
C ILE A 5 -14.64 -9.00 -33.10
N PHE A 6 -13.85 -7.92 -33.23
CA PHE A 6 -13.15 -7.32 -32.10
C PHE A 6 -14.13 -6.76 -31.05
N PHE A 7 -15.22 -6.13 -31.49
CA PHE A 7 -16.22 -5.55 -30.60
C PHE A 7 -17.02 -6.63 -29.82
N ILE A 8 -17.32 -7.75 -30.47
CA ILE A 8 -18.02 -8.89 -29.85
C ILE A 8 -17.15 -9.57 -28.79
N CYS A 9 -15.85 -9.75 -29.04
CA CYS A 9 -14.91 -10.33 -28.07
C CYS A 9 -14.75 -9.46 -26.81
N VAL A 10 -14.77 -8.13 -26.94
CA VAL A 10 -14.67 -7.20 -25.80
C VAL A 10 -15.94 -7.24 -24.94
N MET A 11 -17.12 -7.33 -25.55
CA MET A 11 -18.39 -7.45 -24.82
C MET A 11 -18.52 -8.78 -24.06
N LEU A 12 -18.02 -9.88 -24.62
CA LEU A 12 -18.03 -11.20 -23.95
C LEU A 12 -17.14 -11.26 -22.69
N TRP A 13 -16.10 -10.42 -22.62
CA TRP A 13 -15.25 -10.32 -21.43
C TRP A 13 -15.92 -9.60 -20.25
N LEU A 14 -16.85 -8.69 -20.52
CA LEU A 14 -17.49 -7.88 -19.47
C LEU A 14 -18.60 -8.64 -18.70
N VAL A 15 -19.18 -9.69 -19.28
CA VAL A 15 -20.33 -10.40 -18.70
C VAL A 15 -19.97 -11.50 -17.69
N ASN A 16 -18.69 -11.84 -17.55
CA ASN A 16 -18.23 -12.94 -16.69
C ASN A 16 -17.81 -12.53 -15.27
N VAL A 17 -17.99 -11.26 -14.88
CA VAL A 17 -17.71 -10.83 -13.50
C VAL A 17 -18.95 -11.01 -12.63
N ARG A 18 -19.34 -12.25 -12.35
CA ARG A 18 -20.26 -12.54 -11.24
C ARG A 18 -19.44 -13.03 -10.04
N SER A 19 -19.19 -12.11 -9.09
CA SER A 19 -18.75 -12.49 -7.75
C SER A 19 -19.91 -13.19 -7.05
N GLN A 20 -19.85 -14.52 -6.93
CA GLN A 20 -20.69 -15.23 -5.97
C GLN A 20 -19.94 -15.31 -4.64
N ALA A 21 -20.38 -14.51 -3.67
CA ALA A 21 -19.98 -14.65 -2.28
C ALA A 21 -20.88 -15.73 -1.66
N GLN A 22 -20.38 -16.95 -1.50
CA GLN A 22 -21.05 -17.97 -0.68
C GLN A 22 -20.69 -17.73 0.78
N GLU A 23 -21.65 -17.29 1.58
CA GLU A 23 -21.50 -17.28 3.04
C GLU A 23 -21.60 -18.71 3.56
N LYS A 24 -20.54 -19.18 4.24
CA LYS A 24 -20.51 -20.52 4.86
C LYS A 24 -21.27 -20.46 6.19
N LEU A 25 -22.52 -20.93 6.19
CA LEU A 25 -23.28 -21.20 7.41
C LEU A 25 -22.71 -22.46 8.09
N ILE A 26 -22.56 -22.44 9.42
CA ILE A 26 -22.32 -23.67 10.18
C ILE A 26 -23.67 -24.23 10.57
N PHE A 27 -23.93 -25.48 10.21
CA PHE A 27 -24.99 -26.26 10.82
C PHE A 27 -24.33 -27.10 11.91
N GLY A 28 -24.89 -27.08 13.12
CA GLY A 28 -24.36 -27.87 14.23
C GLY A 28 -24.40 -29.36 13.88
N ASP A 29 -23.27 -30.05 14.03
CA ASP A 29 -23.15 -31.49 13.80
C ASP A 29 -23.92 -32.24 14.90
N THR A 30 -25.24 -32.36 14.79
CA THR A 30 -26.07 -33.41 15.44
C THR A 30 -27.54 -33.28 15.02
N GLY A 31 -28.16 -34.41 14.64
CA GLY A 31 -29.51 -34.47 14.06
C GLY A 31 -30.70 -34.17 14.97
N THR A 32 -30.52 -33.53 16.13
CA THR A 32 -31.63 -33.28 17.08
C THR A 32 -31.61 -31.93 17.81
N THR A 33 -30.82 -30.94 17.38
CA THR A 33 -30.78 -29.65 18.08
C THR A 33 -31.30 -28.52 17.18
N ASN A 34 -32.54 -28.07 17.43
CA ASN A 34 -33.12 -26.85 16.83
C ASN A 34 -32.42 -25.61 17.42
N THR A 35 -31.20 -25.34 16.99
CA THR A 35 -30.53 -24.06 17.26
C THR A 35 -30.48 -23.24 15.98
N ASP A 36 -31.02 -22.02 16.05
CA ASP A 36 -30.95 -21.05 14.95
C ASP A 36 -29.50 -20.87 14.48
N PRO A 37 -29.24 -20.85 13.15
CA PRO A 37 -27.89 -20.73 12.63
C PRO A 37 -27.27 -19.38 13.06
N THR A 38 -26.22 -19.43 13.87
CA THR A 38 -25.49 -18.24 14.29
C THR A 38 -24.52 -17.79 13.21
N TYR A 39 -24.53 -16.48 12.89
CA TYR A 39 -23.57 -15.87 11.98
C TYR A 39 -22.15 -15.95 12.56
N ARG A 40 -21.19 -16.56 11.85
CA ARG A 40 -19.77 -16.46 12.23
C ARG A 40 -19.39 -14.97 12.13
N PRO A 41 -18.86 -14.33 13.19
CA PRO A 41 -18.26 -13.03 13.02
C PRO A 41 -17.17 -13.16 11.95
N ARG A 42 -17.32 -12.44 10.84
CA ARG A 42 -16.30 -12.41 9.79
C ARG A 42 -15.03 -11.88 10.45
N ASP A 43 -14.06 -12.75 10.66
CA ASP A 43 -12.71 -12.34 11.00
C ASP A 43 -12.29 -11.32 9.95
N LYS A 44 -12.24 -10.05 10.37
CA LYS A 44 -11.69 -9.00 9.53
C LYS A 44 -10.21 -9.26 9.54
N ASP A 45 -9.74 -10.11 8.63
CA ASP A 45 -8.32 -10.21 8.30
C ASP A 45 -7.87 -8.79 7.96
N TYR A 46 -7.25 -8.11 8.92
CA TYR A 46 -6.66 -6.80 8.73
C TYR A 46 -5.48 -7.00 7.78
N LYS A 47 -5.74 -7.03 6.47
CA LYS A 47 -4.71 -7.15 5.44
C LYS A 47 -3.66 -6.08 5.72
N GLN A 48 -2.46 -6.52 6.08
CA GLN A 48 -1.34 -5.62 6.28
C GLN A 48 -1.12 -4.83 4.98
N LYS A 49 -1.17 -3.49 5.08
CA LYS A 49 -0.97 -2.63 3.92
C LYS A 49 0.48 -2.79 3.47
N ARG A 50 0.70 -3.33 2.28
CA ARG A 50 2.04 -3.38 1.67
C ARG A 50 2.55 -1.97 1.47
N LEU A 51 3.61 -1.61 2.20
CA LEU A 51 4.30 -0.34 2.06
C LEU A 51 5.34 -0.44 0.94
N VAL A 52 5.44 0.62 0.16
CA VAL A 52 6.45 0.73 -0.88
C VAL A 52 7.70 1.38 -0.29
N SER A 53 8.89 0.85 -0.58
CA SER A 53 10.13 1.41 -0.04
C SER A 53 10.74 2.46 -0.97
N ILE A 54 11.18 3.58 -0.38
CA ILE A 54 12.02 4.58 -1.03
C ILE A 54 13.42 4.52 -0.42
N VAL A 55 14.40 4.14 -1.21
CA VAL A 55 15.79 3.99 -0.77
C VAL A 55 16.53 5.31 -0.87
N LYS A 56 17.20 5.71 0.21
CA LYS A 56 17.98 6.94 0.32
C LYS A 56 19.38 6.65 0.86
N THR A 57 20.39 7.28 0.26
CA THR A 57 21.78 7.21 0.75
C THR A 57 22.03 8.12 1.93
N ASP A 58 21.43 9.31 1.89
CA ASP A 58 21.53 10.32 2.91
C ASP A 58 20.22 10.34 3.71
N THR A 59 20.37 10.30 5.03
CA THR A 59 19.27 10.32 5.99
C THR A 59 18.87 11.74 6.37
N LYS A 60 19.70 12.74 6.06
CA LYS A 60 19.48 14.14 6.42
C LYS A 60 18.18 14.69 5.85
N GLY A 61 17.38 15.29 6.69
CA GLY A 61 16.11 15.90 6.33
C GLY A 61 14.97 14.92 6.13
N LEU A 62 15.14 13.63 6.42
CA LEU A 62 14.12 12.59 6.29
C LEU A 62 13.34 12.35 7.58
N LEU A 63 13.85 12.80 8.73
CA LEU A 63 13.27 12.56 10.06
C LEU A 63 13.06 11.05 10.30
N LEU A 64 14.07 10.25 9.94
CA LEU A 64 14.07 8.81 10.19
C LEU A 64 14.07 8.58 11.72
N GLY A 65 13.14 7.77 12.21
CA GLY A 65 12.93 7.56 13.65
C GLY A 65 11.86 8.47 14.27
N ASN A 66 11.47 9.55 13.60
CA ASN A 66 10.40 10.42 14.07
C ASN A 66 9.02 9.75 13.90
N LYS A 67 8.28 9.54 15.01
CA LYS A 67 6.97 8.90 14.98
C LYS A 67 5.97 9.64 14.08
N CYS A 68 5.93 10.97 14.14
CA CYS A 68 5.03 11.77 13.31
C CYS A 68 5.33 11.54 11.82
N MET A 69 6.60 11.56 11.44
CA MET A 69 7.00 11.32 10.05
C MET A 69 6.66 9.89 9.60
N ARG A 70 6.90 8.89 10.46
CA ARG A 70 6.59 7.48 10.17
C ARG A 70 5.10 7.26 9.95
N ASP A 71 4.26 7.88 10.77
CA ASP A 71 2.80 7.78 10.64
C ASP A 71 2.34 8.43 9.32
N VAL A 72 2.94 9.56 8.93
CA VAL A 72 2.67 10.25 7.66
C VAL A 72 3.08 9.41 6.45
N THR A 73 4.30 8.84 6.44
CA THR A 73 4.75 8.01 5.31
C THR A 73 3.93 6.72 5.20
N THR A 74 3.63 6.09 6.34
CA THR A 74 2.78 4.89 6.41
C THR A 74 1.37 5.17 5.89
N ALA A 75 0.77 6.30 6.26
CA ALA A 75 -0.53 6.72 5.75
C ALA A 75 -0.50 6.96 4.23
N MET A 76 0.60 7.49 3.70
CA MET A 76 0.82 7.63 2.26
C MET A 76 1.18 6.32 1.55
N GLY A 77 1.42 5.24 2.31
CA GLY A 77 1.68 3.91 1.79
C GLY A 77 3.13 3.64 1.40
N PHE A 78 4.08 4.35 1.99
CA PHE A 78 5.50 4.12 1.74
C PHE A 78 6.34 4.29 2.99
N GLU A 79 7.59 3.84 2.93
CA GLU A 79 8.60 4.01 3.98
C GLU A 79 9.95 4.39 3.40
N TYR A 80 10.79 5.04 4.21
CA TYR A 80 12.16 5.37 3.83
C TYR A 80 13.12 4.29 4.34
N ILE A 81 13.99 3.81 3.47
CA ILE A 81 15.07 2.89 3.83
C ILE A 81 16.39 3.61 3.62
N ALA A 82 17.19 3.73 4.69
CA ALA A 82 18.54 4.25 4.62
C ALA A 82 19.50 3.16 4.13
N GLN A 83 20.19 3.40 3.03
CA GLN A 83 21.24 2.53 2.50
C GLN A 83 22.49 3.36 2.19
N PRO A 84 23.41 3.53 3.16
CA PRO A 84 24.63 4.28 2.95
C PRO A 84 25.52 3.61 1.89
N LYS A 85 26.35 4.41 1.20
CA LYS A 85 27.25 3.88 0.17
C LYS A 85 28.33 2.99 0.82
N GLY A 86 28.72 1.91 0.15
CA GLY A 86 29.81 1.04 0.59
C GLY A 86 29.41 -0.07 1.58
N GLN A 87 28.14 -0.17 2.00
CA GLN A 87 27.67 -1.32 2.77
C GLN A 87 27.39 -2.55 1.88
N PRO A 88 27.67 -3.77 2.36
CA PRO A 88 27.33 -5.00 1.64
C PRO A 88 25.81 -5.08 1.46
N GLY A 89 25.36 -5.45 0.25
CA GLY A 89 23.94 -5.48 -0.12
C GLY A 89 23.37 -4.14 -0.63
N HIS A 90 24.21 -3.12 -0.86
CA HIS A 90 23.74 -1.88 -1.48
C HIS A 90 23.27 -2.13 -2.93
N LEU A 91 22.13 -1.53 -3.29
CA LEU A 91 21.71 -1.47 -4.68
C LEU A 91 22.67 -0.57 -5.47
N ASN A 92 23.13 -1.05 -6.63
CA ASN A 92 23.80 -0.21 -7.62
C ASN A 92 22.97 1.05 -7.91
N GLU A 93 23.63 2.16 -8.24
CA GLU A 93 22.96 3.46 -8.40
C GLU A 93 21.79 3.41 -9.40
N PHE A 94 21.97 2.69 -10.50
CA PHE A 94 20.94 2.48 -11.51
C PHE A 94 19.75 1.64 -10.99
N ALA A 95 20.02 0.55 -10.28
CA ALA A 95 18.99 -0.28 -9.69
C ALA A 95 18.15 0.51 -8.67
N ARG A 96 18.80 1.32 -7.84
CA ARG A 96 18.13 2.23 -6.89
C ARG A 96 17.30 3.30 -7.60
N PHE A 97 17.78 3.83 -8.73
CA PHE A 97 17.02 4.79 -9.53
C PHE A 97 15.70 4.18 -10.01
N TRP A 98 15.75 3.00 -10.62
CA TRP A 98 14.56 2.30 -11.13
C TRP A 98 13.61 1.86 -10.02
N HIS A 99 14.15 1.33 -8.93
CA HIS A 99 13.36 0.99 -7.74
C HIS A 99 12.60 2.21 -7.21
N ASN A 100 13.31 3.31 -6.98
CA ASN A 100 12.69 4.55 -6.50
C ASN A 100 11.73 5.17 -7.52
N PHE A 101 11.98 5.00 -8.82
CA PHE A 101 11.07 5.46 -9.87
C PHE A 101 9.75 4.71 -9.78
N GLY A 102 9.77 3.37 -9.76
CA GLY A 102 8.58 2.55 -9.57
C GLY A 102 7.83 2.92 -8.31
N SER A 103 8.56 3.07 -7.18
CA SER A 103 7.95 3.47 -5.92
C SER A 103 7.24 4.82 -5.99
N LYS A 104 7.88 5.83 -6.60
CA LYS A 104 7.29 7.16 -6.77
C LYS A 104 6.07 7.14 -7.68
N VAL A 105 6.09 6.31 -8.73
CA VAL A 105 4.95 6.12 -9.64
C VAL A 105 3.76 5.53 -8.87
N THR A 106 3.97 4.48 -8.07
CA THR A 106 2.92 3.92 -7.22
C THR A 106 2.34 4.96 -6.25
N ILE A 107 3.20 5.74 -5.60
CA ILE A 107 2.77 6.80 -4.67
C ILE A 107 2.00 7.90 -5.40
N PHE A 108 2.42 8.27 -6.61
CA PHE A 108 1.77 9.26 -7.45
C PHE A 108 0.33 8.85 -7.79
N PHE A 109 0.11 7.61 -8.20
CA PHE A 109 -1.24 7.11 -8.49
C PHE A 109 -2.10 6.96 -7.23
N LYS A 110 -1.49 6.62 -6.09
CA LYS A 110 -2.22 6.42 -4.83
C LYS A 110 -2.59 7.74 -4.11
N ASN A 111 -1.74 8.75 -4.18
CA ASN A 111 -1.87 10.01 -3.41
C ASN A 111 -2.08 11.26 -4.29
N GLY A 112 -2.00 11.12 -5.61
CA GLY A 112 -2.14 12.21 -6.58
C GLY A 112 -0.84 12.98 -6.87
N PRO A 113 -0.84 13.85 -7.89
CA PRO A 113 0.35 14.55 -8.38
C PRO A 113 1.04 15.48 -7.37
N PHE A 114 0.29 15.98 -6.38
CA PHE A 114 0.79 16.90 -5.36
C PHE A 114 1.29 16.19 -4.08
N TRP A 115 1.44 14.86 -4.10
CA TRP A 115 1.89 14.09 -2.92
C TRP A 115 3.19 14.62 -2.32
N LYS A 116 4.14 15.06 -3.14
CA LYS A 116 5.43 15.62 -2.69
C LYS A 116 5.25 16.92 -1.90
N PHE A 117 4.34 17.79 -2.34
CA PHE A 117 4.04 19.03 -1.63
C PHE A 117 3.36 18.76 -0.29
N LYS A 118 2.39 17.84 -0.27
CA LYS A 118 1.73 17.37 0.96
C LYS A 118 2.75 16.80 1.95
N LEU A 119 3.67 15.96 1.46
CA LEU A 119 4.74 15.38 2.27
C LEU A 119 5.68 16.44 2.83
N LYS A 120 6.09 17.42 2.03
CA LYS A 120 6.96 18.53 2.47
C LYS A 120 6.28 19.38 3.55
N LYS A 121 4.98 19.66 3.40
CA LYS A 121 4.19 20.38 4.40
C LYS A 121 4.13 19.59 5.72
N LYS A 122 3.73 18.32 5.66
CA LYS A 122 3.65 17.44 6.83
C LYS A 122 4.99 17.25 7.54
N ARG A 123 6.09 17.18 6.78
CA ARG A 123 7.44 17.12 7.36
C ARG A 123 7.76 18.34 8.20
N LYS A 124 7.43 19.54 7.72
CA LYS A 124 7.63 20.78 8.49
C LYS A 124 6.80 20.78 9.77
N GLU A 125 5.54 20.37 9.67
CA GLU A 125 4.65 20.22 10.84
C GLU A 125 5.26 19.24 11.87
N CYS A 126 5.75 18.07 11.43
CA CYS A 126 6.38 17.10 12.32
C CYS A 126 7.66 17.62 12.99
N ARG A 127 8.49 18.41 12.29
CA ARG A 127 9.66 19.05 12.90
C ARG A 127 9.27 20.02 14.00
N GLN A 128 8.27 20.86 13.72
CA GLN A 128 7.79 21.86 14.67
C GLN A 128 7.18 21.21 15.92
N GLN A 129 6.42 20.12 15.75
CA GLN A 129 5.77 19.43 16.86
C GLN A 129 6.73 18.69 17.78
N MET A 130 7.75 18.03 17.22
CA MET A 130 8.63 17.15 17.98
C MET A 130 9.98 17.79 18.34
N GLY A 131 10.25 19.02 17.87
CA GLY A 131 11.55 19.69 18.08
C GLY A 131 12.72 19.01 17.36
N ASP A 132 12.43 18.11 16.41
CA ASP A 132 13.42 17.35 15.67
C ASP A 132 13.89 18.15 14.45
N PHE A 133 14.94 18.96 14.67
CA PHE A 133 15.54 19.83 13.65
C PHE A 133 16.73 19.17 12.93
N THR A 134 17.25 18.07 13.47
CA THR A 134 18.50 17.43 13.04
C THR A 134 18.28 16.23 12.11
N GLY A 135 17.10 15.62 12.11
CA GLY A 135 16.77 14.52 11.20
C GLY A 135 16.52 14.90 9.74
#